data_AF-A0AAV1L1P1-F1
#
_entry.id   AF-A0AAV1L1P1-F1
#
_cell.length_a   1.000
_cell.length_b   1.000
_cell.length_c   1.000
_cell.angle_alpha   90.00
_cell.angle_beta   90.00
_cell.angle_gamma   90.00
#
_symmetry.space_group_name_H-M   'P 1'
#
loop_
_entity.id
_entity.type
_entity.pdbx_description
1 polymer ?
#
loop_
_entity_poly.entity_id
_entity_poly.type
_entity_poly.pdbx_seq_one_letter_code
_entity_poly.pdbx_strand_id
1 'polypeptide(L)'
;MFNYRLSRARRYVECTFGILSNKWRIFHRPINVKPEFAVAIVKACVVLHNFVRDRDGYQVEDTDFITGLEDAPRQTQSRGGLTPNNIRNILSDYFVSNIGAVPWQMSKI
;
A
#
# COMPACT_ATOMS: atom_id res chain seq x y z
N MET A 1 7.53 -1.39 -15.95
CA MET A 1 7.36 -2.46 -14.94
C MET A 1 7.56 -1.99 -13.50
N PHE A 2 8.74 -1.49 -13.12
CA PHE A 2 9.02 -1.03 -11.75
C PHE A 2 7.98 -0.02 -11.22
N ASN A 3 7.78 1.10 -11.93
CA ASN A 3 6.83 2.14 -11.50
C ASN A 3 5.40 1.61 -11.34
N TYR A 4 4.95 0.74 -12.24
CA TYR A 4 3.61 0.14 -12.17
C TYR A 4 3.46 -0.72 -10.91
N ARG A 5 4.44 -1.58 -10.61
CA ARG A 5 4.43 -2.40 -9.38
C ARG A 5 4.51 -1.54 -8.12
N LEU A 6 5.33 -0.50 -8.13
CA LEU A 6 5.45 0.44 -7.01
C LEU A 6 4.14 1.18 -6.76
N SER A 7 3.51 1.75 -7.80
CA SER A 7 2.21 2.41 -7.70
C SER A 7 1.14 1.45 -7.19
N ARG A 8 1.10 0.21 -7.70
CA ARG A 8 0.15 -0.81 -7.25
C ARG A 8 0.35 -1.18 -5.78
N ALA A 9 1.59 -1.37 -5.33
CA ALA A 9 1.91 -1.64 -3.93
C ALA A 9 1.51 -0.47 -3.02
N ARG A 10 1.85 0.77 -3.41
CA ARG A 10 1.48 1.98 -2.67
C ARG A 10 -0.04 2.09 -2.49
N ARG A 11 -0.81 1.80 -3.55
CA ARG A 11 -2.28 1.84 -3.52
C ARG A 11 -2.88 0.87 -2.49
N TYR A 12 -2.40 -0.37 -2.44
CA TYR A 12 -2.87 -1.34 -1.45
C TYR A 12 -2.58 -0.85 -0.01
N VAL A 13 -1.40 -0.27 0.21
CA VAL A 13 -1.03 0.30 1.51
C VAL A 13 -1.95 1.48 1.84
N GLU A 14 -2.11 2.44 0.94
CA GLU A 14 -2.94 3.63 1.15
C GLU A 14 -4.39 3.28 1.47
N CYS A 15 -5.00 2.36 0.71
CA CYS A 15 -6.39 1.99 0.95
C CYS A 15 -6.56 1.16 2.23
N THR A 16 -5.58 0.33 2.59
CA THR A 16 -5.61 -0.36 3.90
C THR A 16 -5.57 0.66 5.05
N PHE A 17 -4.74 1.70 4.95
CA PHE A 17 -4.72 2.78 5.92
C PHE A 17 -5.97 3.67 5.85
N GLY A 18 -6.60 3.83 4.69
CA GLY A 18 -7.89 4.51 4.53
C GLY A 18 -9.01 3.83 5.32
N ILE A 19 -9.15 2.51 5.16
CA ILE A 19 -10.08 1.68 5.93
C ILE A 19 -9.81 1.80 7.43
N LEU A 20 -8.55 1.63 7.84
CA LEU A 20 -8.17 1.77 9.25
C LEU A 20 -8.45 3.17 9.80
N SER A 21 -8.24 4.23 9.00
CA SER A 21 -8.51 5.60 9.41
C SER A 21 -10.00 5.84 9.59
N ASN A 22 -10.84 5.43 8.63
CA ASN A 22 -12.29 5.55 8.75
C ASN A 22 -12.83 4.87 10.02
N LYS A 23 -12.27 3.71 10.39
CA LYS A 23 -12.68 2.99 11.61
C LYS A 23 -12.11 3.59 12.89
N TRP A 24 -10.84 4.04 12.88
CA TRP A 24 -10.10 4.42 14.07
C TRP A 24 -9.63 5.88 14.03
N ARG A 25 -10.19 6.71 14.91
CA ARG A 25 -9.88 8.14 15.03
C ARG A 25 -8.39 8.44 15.32
N ILE A 26 -7.62 7.47 15.82
CA ILE A 26 -6.18 7.61 16.10
C ILE A 26 -5.37 7.97 14.84
N PHE A 27 -5.82 7.55 13.65
CA PHE A 27 -5.13 7.82 12.38
C PHE A 27 -5.51 9.16 11.75
N HIS A 28 -6.52 9.86 12.27
CA HIS A 28 -6.94 11.17 11.74
C HIS A 28 -5.97 12.31 12.10
N ARG A 29 -4.99 12.03 12.97
CA ARG A 29 -3.94 12.97 13.36
C ARG A 29 -2.57 12.30 13.21
N PRO A 30 -1.51 13.08 12.99
CA PRO A 30 -0.15 12.56 13.04
C PRO A 30 0.10 11.82 14.36
N ILE A 31 0.61 10.59 14.28
CA ILE A 31 0.93 9.78 15.45
C ILE A 31 2.23 10.31 16.06
N ASN A 32 2.12 11.19 17.06
CA ASN A 32 3.26 11.82 17.73
C ASN A 32 3.86 10.92 18.82
N VAL A 33 4.38 9.76 18.43
CA VAL A 33 5.00 8.77 19.32
C VAL A 33 6.24 8.18 18.68
N LYS A 34 7.04 7.44 19.46
CA LYS A 34 8.22 6.74 18.92
C LYS A 34 7.81 5.69 17.87
N PRO A 35 8.62 5.46 16.82
CA PRO A 35 8.27 4.55 15.73
C PRO A 35 7.87 3.14 16.19
N GLU A 36 8.52 2.62 17.22
CA GLU A 36 8.26 1.29 17.78
C GLU A 36 6.85 1.22 18.38
N PHE A 37 6.42 2.31 19.02
CA PHE A 37 5.08 2.42 19.59
C PHE A 37 4.02 2.66 18.50
N ALA A 38 4.34 3.42 17.46
CA ALA A 38 3.45 3.58 16.31
C ALA A 38 3.16 2.22 15.64
N VAL A 39 4.17 1.35 15.52
CA VAL A 39 4.00 -0.02 15.04
C VAL A 39 3.08 -0.82 15.96
N ALA A 40 3.21 -0.68 17.28
CA ALA A 40 2.32 -1.35 18.23
C ALA A 40 0.86 -0.87 18.11
N ILE A 41 0.64 0.43 17.92
CA ILE A 41 -0.69 1.02 17.68
C ILE A 41 -1.33 0.42 16.43
N VAL A 42 -0.60 0.39 15.31
CA VAL A 42 -1.10 -0.18 14.05
C VAL A 42 -1.48 -1.66 14.22
N LYS A 43 -0.62 -2.45 14.87
CA LYS A 43 -0.91 -3.87 15.16
C LYS A 43 -2.16 -4.04 16.01
N ALA A 44 -2.32 -3.23 17.06
CA ALA A 44 -3.50 -3.27 17.91
C ALA A 44 -4.78 -2.95 17.12
N CYS A 45 -4.76 -1.91 16.27
CA CYS A 45 -5.89 -1.57 15.40
C CYS A 45 -6.25 -2.69 14.42
N VAL A 46 -5.26 -3.42 13.88
CA VAL A 46 -5.52 -4.58 13.00
C VAL A 46 -6.19 -5.72 13.78
N VAL A 47 -5.69 -6.05 14.97
CA VAL A 47 -6.29 -7.09 15.82
C VAL A 47 -7.71 -6.72 16.22
N LEU A 48 -7.94 -5.48 16.64
CA LEU A 48 -9.27 -4.99 16.99
C LEU A 48 -10.22 -4.99 15.78
N HIS A 49 -9.74 -4.62 14.60
CA HIS A 49 -10.53 -4.65 13.38
C HIS A 49 -10.98 -6.09 13.05
N ASN A 50 -10.08 -7.07 13.16
CA ASN A 50 -10.43 -8.47 12.94
C ASN A 50 -11.45 -8.97 13.98
N PHE A 51 -11.28 -8.60 15.24
CA PHE A 51 -12.22 -8.94 16.31
C PHE A 51 -13.62 -8.38 16.04
N VAL A 52 -13.72 -7.10 15.66
CA VAL A 52 -14.99 -6.44 15.32
C VAL A 52 -15.65 -7.12 14.11
N ARG A 53 -14.86 -7.49 13.09
CA ARG A 53 -15.38 -8.20 11.91
C ARG A 53 -15.90 -9.60 12.23
N ASP A 54 -15.27 -10.30 13.17
CA ASP A 54 -15.72 -11.62 13.61
C ASP A 54 -17.02 -11.52 14.42
N ARG A 55 -17.11 -10.52 15.30
CA ARG A 55 -18.28 -10.28 16.17
C ARG A 55 -19.49 -9.72 15.44
N ASP A 56 -19.29 -8.64 14.68
CA ASP A 56 -20.38 -7.82 14.10
C ASP A 56 -20.64 -8.17 12.62
N GLY A 57 -19.88 -9.14 12.08
CA GLY A 57 -19.96 -9.57 10.69
C GLY A 57 -19.23 -8.65 9.71
N TYR A 58 -19.19 -9.06 8.45
CA TYR A 58 -18.55 -8.29 7.39
C TYR A 58 -19.47 -7.14 6.93
N GLN A 59 -19.06 -5.90 7.23
CA GLN A 59 -19.71 -4.69 6.74
C GLN A 59 -18.98 -4.19 5.49
N VAL A 60 -19.72 -4.08 4.38
CA VAL A 60 -19.19 -3.62 3.08
C VAL A 60 -18.67 -2.18 3.19
N GLU A 61 -19.30 -1.37 4.04
CA GLU A 61 -18.94 0.03 4.34
C GLU A 61 -17.56 0.17 5.02
N ASP A 62 -17.08 -0.88 5.68
CA ASP A 62 -15.72 -0.94 6.25
C ASP A 62 -14.68 -1.37 5.20
N THR A 63 -15.06 -1.50 3.92
CA THR A 63 -14.17 -1.95 2.85
C THR A 63 -14.13 -0.95 1.71
N ASP A 64 -12.99 -0.30 1.52
CA ASP A 64 -12.72 0.43 0.29
C ASP A 64 -12.40 -0.58 -0.83
N PHE A 65 -13.37 -0.87 -1.69
CA PHE A 65 -13.14 -1.66 -2.90
C PHE A 65 -12.39 -0.82 -3.93
N ILE A 66 -11.13 -1.18 -4.13
CA ILE A 66 -10.30 -0.57 -5.15
C ILE A 66 -10.55 -1.28 -6.49
N THR A 67 -11.49 -0.80 -7.28
CA THR A 67 -11.60 -1.22 -8.69
C THR A 67 -10.58 -0.47 -9.55
N GLY A 68 -9.84 -1.20 -10.39
CA GLY A 68 -9.12 -0.71 -11.59
C GLY A 68 -8.03 0.35 -11.39
N LEU A 69 -6.82 0.15 -11.95
CA LEU A 69 -5.81 1.22 -12.10
C LEU A 69 -6.12 2.07 -13.35
N GLU A 70 -7.38 2.46 -13.49
CA GLU A 70 -7.81 3.30 -14.61
C GLU A 70 -7.53 4.75 -14.19
N ASP A 71 -6.64 5.41 -14.93
CA ASP A 71 -6.42 6.87 -14.88
C ASP A 71 -5.63 7.48 -13.73
N ALA A 72 -4.69 6.78 -13.09
CA ALA A 72 -3.70 7.47 -12.25
C ALA A 72 -2.70 8.25 -13.13
N PRO A 73 -2.67 9.61 -13.11
CA PRO A 73 -1.69 10.36 -13.86
C PRO A 73 -0.29 10.00 -13.38
N ARG A 74 0.64 9.80 -14.34
CA ARG A 74 2.06 9.58 -14.05
C ARG A 74 2.57 10.76 -13.23
N GLN A 75 2.74 10.58 -11.92
CA GLN A 75 3.46 11.55 -11.10
C GLN A 75 4.90 11.64 -11.59
N THR A 76 5.28 12.82 -12.07
CA THR A 76 6.64 13.18 -12.46
C THR A 76 7.50 13.19 -11.20
N GLN A 77 8.36 12.18 -11.03
CA GLN A 77 9.21 12.06 -9.85
C GLN A 77 10.33 13.11 -9.88
N SER A 78 10.48 13.84 -8.76
CA SER A 78 11.64 14.65 -8.44
C SER A 78 12.91 13.78 -8.44
N ARG A 79 14.00 14.28 -9.05
CA ARG A 79 15.28 13.57 -9.20
C ARG A 79 15.97 13.43 -7.84
N GLY A 80 15.70 12.35 -7.13
CA GLY A 80 16.55 11.88 -6.03
C GLY A 80 17.93 11.45 -6.54
N GLY A 81 18.95 11.55 -5.69
CA GLY A 81 20.37 11.32 -6.03
C GLY A 81 20.69 9.93 -6.61
N LEU A 82 21.98 9.71 -6.90
CA LEU A 82 22.48 8.54 -7.65
C LEU A 82 22.13 7.18 -6.99
N THR A 83 22.16 7.08 -5.66
CA THR A 83 21.90 5.84 -4.90
C THR A 83 20.47 5.30 -5.04
N PRO A 84 19.40 6.10 -4.87
CA PRO A 84 18.03 5.69 -5.19
C PRO A 84 17.84 5.18 -6.63
N ASN A 85 18.53 5.78 -7.60
CA ASN A 85 18.45 5.36 -9.00
C ASN A 85 19.10 3.99 -9.22
N ASN A 86 20.18 3.67 -8.50
CA ASN A 86 20.78 2.34 -8.59
C ASN A 86 19.82 1.25 -8.06
N ILE A 87 19.17 1.47 -6.91
CA ILE A 87 18.20 0.52 -6.35
C ILE A 87 17.01 0.35 -7.31
N ARG A 88 16.51 1.46 -7.87
CA ARG A 88 15.45 1.43 -8.89
C ARG A 88 15.84 0.57 -10.09
N ASN A 89 17.05 0.74 -10.61
CA ASN A 89 17.52 -0.02 -11.78
C ASN A 89 17.65 -1.51 -11.46
N ILE A 90 18.28 -1.87 -10.32
CA ILE A 90 18.40 -3.26 -9.87
C ILE A 90 17.02 -3.94 -9.77
N LEU A 91 16.05 -3.26 -9.13
CA LEU A 91 14.70 -3.80 -8.99
C LEU A 91 13.97 -3.85 -10.34
N SER A 92 14.20 -2.87 -11.22
CA SER A 92 13.64 -2.88 -12.57
C SER A 92 14.11 -4.09 -13.37
N ASP A 93 15.41 -4.39 -13.32
CA ASP A 93 16.01 -5.52 -14.03
C ASP A 93 15.51 -6.85 -13.44
N TYR A 94 15.44 -6.96 -12.11
CA TYR A 94 14.88 -8.12 -11.44
C TYR A 94 13.43 -8.40 -11.85
N PHE A 95 12.56 -7.38 -11.89
CA PHE A 95 11.14 -7.57 -12.22
C PHE A 95 10.90 -7.96 -13.69
N VAL A 96 11.87 -7.78 -14.58
CA VAL A 96 11.81 -8.21 -15.99
C VAL A 96 12.44 -9.60 -16.17
N SER A 97 13.31 -10.04 -15.25
CA SER A 97 13.88 -11.39 -15.28
C SER A 97 12.83 -12.50 -15.19
N ASN A 98 13.18 -13.70 -15.68
CA ASN A 98 12.31 -14.89 -15.61
C ASN A 98 11.90 -15.27 -14.17
N ILE A 99 12.66 -14.85 -13.16
CA ILE A 99 12.40 -15.15 -11.74
C ILE A 99 11.46 -14.11 -11.12
N GLY A 100 11.69 -12.82 -11.40
CA GLY A 100 10.89 -11.72 -10.83
C GLY A 100 9.61 -11.44 -11.61
N ALA A 101 9.46 -12.02 -12.80
CA ALA A 101 8.29 -11.93 -13.64
C ALA A 101 7.05 -12.55 -12.99
N VAL A 102 5.92 -11.84 -13.03
CA VAL A 102 4.62 -12.40 -12.58
C VAL A 102 3.65 -12.54 -13.76
N PRO A 103 2.75 -13.53 -13.77
CA PRO A 103 1.89 -13.83 -14.93
C PRO A 103 1.04 -12.64 -15.41
N TRP A 104 0.55 -11.82 -14.47
CA TRP A 104 -0.31 -10.66 -14.73
C TRP A 104 0.46 -9.35 -15.01
N GLN A 105 1.77 -9.43 -15.23
CA GLN A 105 2.60 -8.23 -15.30
C GLN A 105 2.54 -7.51 -16.66
N MET A 106 2.26 -8.27 -17.73
CA MET A 106 2.12 -7.76 -19.10
C MET A 106 0.67 -7.76 -19.60
N SER A 107 -0.26 -8.33 -18.82
CA SER A 107 -1.68 -8.21 -19.13
C SER A 107 -2.07 -6.74 -19.01
N LYS A 108 -2.55 -6.16 -20.11
CA LYS A 108 -3.38 -4.95 -20.01
C LYS A 108 -4.58 -5.33 -19.15
N ILE A 109 -4.76 -4.59 -18.06
CA ILE A 109 -6.04 -4.51 -17.36
C ILE A 109 -6.85 -3.51 -18.17
#